data_AF-A0A7J3SBB6-F1
#
_entry.id   AF-A0A7J3SBB6-F1
#
_cell.length_a   1.000
_cell.length_b   1.000
_cell.length_c   1.000
_cell.angle_alpha   90.00
_cell.angle_beta   90.00
_cell.angle_gamma   90.00
#
_symmetry.space_group_name_H-M   'P 1'
#
loop_
_entity.id
_entity.type
_entity.pdbx_description
1 polymer ?
#
loop_
_entity_poly.entity_id
_entity_poly.type
_entity_poly.pdbx_seq_one_letter_code
_entity_poly.pdbx_strand_id
1 'polypeptide(L)'
;MQQVRLNVLRSKPRDRSTYRDLCGSMNVSIIADNSYLHVGSGREKFEVNLKKLKEVYARKKQIDASVLKGLQLKIGYSEFASTTMGTVIPGSSVKGNVRARLELSFHGFNGNVRSCFLKVSKKGKGSWRYQKVWGKTVFENRGPPCNYTETGDVCLVCDLFGTAGLKSLIEFSDFVGLNVKLEALDLPYGMKVYAAPQGSEFNGEISFMNLKDYELGLLLLGMGIVNGSTGRSVILGRFKYRGLMDNKKFGRVKYKINKISLSKFSDKLTIGNLTINPGSSIEGEKLNTICKELANLSLKHFQNELRIVDEVGILEKL
;
A
#
# COMPACT_ATOMS: atom_id res chain seq x y z
N MET A 1 -12.89 -7.09 -29.89
CA MET A 1 -14.03 -7.09 -28.95
C MET A 1 -13.97 -5.86 -28.07
N GLN A 2 -14.97 -4.98 -28.16
CA GLN A 2 -15.13 -3.86 -27.22
C GLN A 2 -15.51 -4.44 -25.87
N GLN A 3 -14.68 -4.26 -24.84
CA GLN A 3 -15.02 -4.71 -23.49
C GLN A 3 -16.22 -3.92 -22.97
N VAL A 4 -17.27 -4.63 -22.57
CA VAL A 4 -18.44 -4.05 -21.92
C VAL A 4 -17.99 -3.24 -20.70
N ARG A 5 -18.45 -1.99 -20.61
CA ARG A 5 -18.15 -1.10 -19.49
C ARG A 5 -18.91 -1.58 -18.26
N LEU A 6 -18.19 -1.78 -17.16
CA LEU A 6 -18.80 -2.08 -15.86
C LEU A 6 -19.38 -0.80 -15.24
N ASN A 7 -20.52 -0.95 -14.58
CA ASN A 7 -21.12 0.08 -13.75
C ASN A 7 -20.43 0.09 -12.38
N VAL A 8 -19.67 1.15 -12.10
CA VAL A 8 -19.10 1.35 -10.76
C VAL A 8 -20.20 1.88 -9.86
N LEU A 9 -20.53 1.13 -8.81
CA LEU A 9 -21.52 1.51 -7.81
C LEU A 9 -20.98 2.72 -7.04
N ARG A 10 -21.65 3.87 -7.22
CA ARG A 10 -21.34 5.14 -6.56
C ARG A 10 -22.55 5.60 -5.75
N SER A 11 -22.28 6.23 -4.63
CA SER A 11 -23.29 6.82 -3.76
C SER A 11 -22.72 8.05 -3.07
N LYS A 12 -23.58 8.87 -2.47
CA LYS A 12 -23.13 9.96 -1.60
C LYS A 12 -22.18 9.41 -0.54
N PRO A 13 -20.99 10.01 -0.36
CA PRO A 13 -20.09 9.59 0.70
C PRO A 13 -20.71 9.85 2.06
N ARG A 14 -20.21 9.13 3.06
CA ARG A 14 -20.62 9.33 4.44
C ARG A 14 -20.21 10.72 4.93
N ASP A 15 -20.90 11.25 5.92
CA ASP A 15 -20.47 12.48 6.55
C ASP A 15 -19.18 12.25 7.36
N ARG A 16 -18.18 13.13 7.19
CA ARG A 16 -16.93 13.12 7.96
C ARG A 16 -16.98 14.03 9.18
N SER A 17 -18.04 14.80 9.35
CA SER A 17 -18.23 15.72 10.48
C SER A 17 -18.93 15.08 11.68
N THR A 18 -19.51 13.89 11.49
CA THR A 18 -20.21 13.13 12.54
C THR A 18 -19.45 11.86 12.89
N TYR A 19 -19.58 11.40 14.14
CA TYR A 19 -19.06 10.12 14.60
C TYR A 19 -20.22 9.11 14.67
N ARG A 20 -20.05 7.96 14.03
CA ARG A 20 -20.98 6.82 14.03
C ARG A 20 -20.23 5.54 13.77
N ASP A 21 -20.87 4.37 13.90
CA ASP A 21 -20.25 3.08 13.63
C ASP A 21 -18.91 2.94 14.39
N LEU A 22 -17.92 2.26 13.81
CA LEU A 22 -16.63 2.05 14.45
C LEU A 22 -15.67 3.22 14.18
N CYS A 23 -15.13 3.76 15.27
CA CYS A 23 -14.07 4.77 15.27
C CYS A 23 -12.93 4.32 16.17
N GLY A 24 -11.69 4.40 15.71
CA GLY A 24 -10.57 3.87 16.50
C GLY A 24 -9.24 3.86 15.76
N SER A 25 -8.31 3.07 16.28
CA SER A 25 -7.00 2.88 15.67
C SER A 25 -6.49 1.45 15.82
N MET A 26 -5.53 1.09 14.97
CA MET A 26 -4.83 -0.18 15.01
C MET A 26 -3.32 0.04 15.00
N ASN A 27 -2.61 -0.60 15.92
CA ASN A 27 -1.15 -0.66 15.86
C ASN A 27 -0.75 -1.79 14.93
N VAL A 28 0.07 -1.47 13.92
CA VAL A 28 0.41 -2.40 12.83
C VAL A 28 1.91 -2.44 12.61
N SER A 29 2.46 -3.64 12.51
CA SER A 29 3.83 -3.90 12.04
C SER A 29 3.81 -4.31 10.57
N ILE A 30 4.78 -3.82 9.80
CA ILE A 30 5.15 -4.29 8.47
C ILE A 30 6.51 -4.98 8.58
N ILE A 31 6.55 -6.27 8.28
CA ILE A 31 7.75 -7.10 8.42
C ILE A 31 8.21 -7.54 7.04
N ALA A 32 9.49 -7.32 6.71
CA ALA A 32 10.10 -7.81 5.47
C ALA A 32 10.21 -9.34 5.51
N ASP A 33 9.45 -10.03 4.66
CA ASP A 33 9.25 -11.48 4.72
C ASP A 33 10.17 -12.19 3.71
N ASN A 34 11.28 -12.76 4.19
CA ASN A 34 12.29 -13.47 3.39
C ASN A 34 12.69 -12.71 2.10
N SER A 35 12.75 -11.38 2.19
CA SER A 35 13.05 -10.51 1.07
C SER A 35 13.57 -9.16 1.55
N TYR A 36 14.31 -8.48 0.67
CA TYR A 36 14.71 -7.09 0.86
C TYR A 36 13.55 -6.15 0.58
N LEU A 37 13.47 -5.02 1.25
CA LEU A 37 12.48 -3.98 0.94
C LEU A 37 13.19 -2.71 0.50
N HIS A 38 12.67 -2.05 -0.54
CA HIS A 38 13.08 -0.70 -0.90
C HIS A 38 11.85 0.18 -1.13
N VAL A 39 11.73 1.25 -0.36
CA VAL A 39 10.72 2.30 -0.52
C VAL A 39 11.48 3.60 -0.73
N GLY A 40 11.47 4.11 -1.96
CA GLY A 40 12.31 5.25 -2.32
C GLY A 40 11.81 6.57 -1.73
N SER A 41 12.75 7.46 -1.38
CA SER A 41 12.45 8.83 -0.93
C SER A 41 11.95 9.77 -2.04
N GLY A 42 11.99 9.31 -3.30
CA GLY A 42 11.74 10.14 -4.49
C GLY A 42 12.91 11.04 -4.87
N ARG A 43 14.05 10.95 -4.14
CA ARG A 43 15.28 11.68 -4.44
C ARG A 43 16.30 10.73 -5.08
N GLU A 44 16.82 11.11 -6.24
CA GLU A 44 18.00 10.46 -6.81
C GLU A 44 19.24 11.25 -6.38
N LYS A 45 20.22 10.58 -5.78
CA LYS A 45 21.52 11.17 -5.50
C LYS A 45 22.43 10.98 -6.71
N PHE A 46 22.94 12.08 -7.24
CA PHE A 46 24.00 12.05 -8.24
C PHE A 46 25.34 12.15 -7.53
N GLU A 47 26.23 11.20 -7.81
CA GLU A 47 27.62 11.27 -7.42
C GLU A 47 28.41 12.04 -8.49
N VAL A 48 28.96 13.17 -8.07
CA VAL A 48 29.82 14.01 -8.89
C VAL A 48 31.28 13.68 -8.58
N ASN A 49 32.06 13.33 -9.59
CA ASN A 49 33.52 13.19 -9.41
C ASN A 49 34.14 14.59 -9.21
N LEU A 50 34.41 14.94 -7.94
CA LEU A 50 34.94 16.26 -7.57
C LEU A 50 36.33 16.56 -8.17
N LYS A 51 37.18 15.55 -8.41
CA LYS A 51 38.48 15.76 -9.07
C LYS A 51 38.28 16.22 -10.51
N LYS A 52 37.43 15.52 -11.26
CA LYS A 52 37.10 15.86 -12.65
C LYS A 52 36.33 17.19 -12.75
N LEU A 53 35.47 17.48 -11.77
CA LEU A 53 34.80 18.79 -11.66
C LEU A 53 35.82 19.92 -11.47
N LYS A 54 36.78 19.74 -10.55
CA LYS A 54 37.86 20.72 -10.32
C LYS A 54 38.74 20.92 -11.56
N GLU A 55 39.09 19.86 -12.27
CA GLU A 55 39.87 19.93 -13.52
C GLU A 55 39.12 20.71 -14.61
N VAL A 56 37.84 20.43 -14.82
CA VAL A 56 37.02 21.09 -15.83
C VAL A 56 36.75 22.55 -15.47
N TYR A 57 36.49 22.84 -14.19
CA TYR A 57 36.30 24.20 -13.70
C TYR A 57 37.58 25.03 -13.83
N ALA A 58 38.75 24.46 -13.50
CA ALA A 58 40.04 25.13 -13.65
C ALA A 58 40.35 25.51 -15.10
N ARG A 59 39.92 24.69 -16.08
CA ARG A 59 40.11 24.95 -17.51
C ARG A 59 39.15 25.99 -18.09
N LYS A 60 37.88 25.96 -17.69
CA LYS A 60 36.84 26.79 -18.32
C LYS A 60 36.44 28.04 -17.54
N LYS A 61 36.74 28.12 -16.23
CA LYS A 61 36.33 29.20 -15.30
C LYS A 61 34.82 29.54 -15.29
N GLN A 62 33.98 28.76 -15.97
CA GLN A 62 32.53 28.84 -15.99
C GLN A 62 31.93 27.42 -16.07
N ILE A 63 30.77 27.23 -15.45
CA ILE A 63 30.01 25.98 -15.52
C ILE A 63 28.93 26.15 -16.61
N ASP A 64 29.15 25.53 -17.76
CA ASP A 64 28.21 25.52 -18.90
C ASP A 64 27.58 24.11 -19.12
N ALA A 65 26.63 23.98 -20.03
CA ALA A 65 25.97 22.71 -20.34
C ALA A 65 26.91 21.61 -20.88
N SER A 66 28.07 21.99 -21.44
CA SER A 66 29.09 21.04 -21.91
C SER A 66 29.93 20.47 -20.76
N VAL A 67 30.14 21.24 -19.68
CA VAL A 67 30.75 20.77 -18.44
C VAL A 67 29.88 19.69 -17.78
N LEU A 68 28.56 19.91 -17.76
CA LEU A 68 27.60 18.92 -17.25
C LEU A 68 27.59 17.62 -18.07
N LYS A 69 27.80 17.69 -19.40
CA LYS A 69 27.97 16.50 -20.26
C LYS A 69 29.31 15.78 -20.02
N GLY A 70 30.38 16.51 -19.68
CA GLY A 70 31.71 15.95 -19.39
C GLY A 70 31.85 15.34 -17.97
N LEU A 71 31.01 15.81 -17.05
CA LEU A 71 30.80 15.17 -15.76
C LEU A 71 30.05 13.86 -16.01
N GLN A 72 30.77 12.74 -15.94
CA GLN A 72 30.17 11.42 -15.84
C GLN A 72 29.47 11.31 -14.48
N LEU A 73 28.30 11.95 -14.35
CA LEU A 73 27.45 11.88 -13.17
C LEU A 73 27.12 10.41 -12.94
N LYS A 74 27.73 9.82 -11.91
CA LYS A 74 27.40 8.45 -11.52
C LYS A 74 26.10 8.53 -10.74
N ILE A 75 25.16 7.64 -11.04
CA ILE A 75 23.96 7.51 -10.22
C ILE A 75 24.41 6.88 -8.90
N GLY A 76 24.28 7.62 -7.80
CA GLY A 76 24.54 7.12 -6.45
C GLY A 76 23.43 6.17 -5.99
N TYR A 77 23.53 5.67 -4.75
CA TYR A 77 22.50 4.82 -4.21
C TYR A 77 21.16 5.57 -4.08
N SER A 78 20.11 5.00 -4.66
CA SER A 78 18.74 5.44 -4.43
C SER A 78 18.41 5.28 -2.95
N GLU A 79 18.06 6.38 -2.30
CA GLU A 79 17.81 6.40 -0.87
C GLU A 79 16.50 5.71 -0.52
N PHE A 80 16.50 5.03 0.62
CA PHE A 80 15.27 4.61 1.28
C PHE A 80 14.61 5.84 1.92
N ALA A 81 13.29 5.89 1.96
CA ALA A 81 12.54 6.96 2.60
C ALA A 81 12.90 7.10 4.08
N SER A 82 13.13 8.33 4.53
CA SER A 82 13.51 8.63 5.90
C SER A 82 12.88 9.93 6.38
N THR A 83 12.73 10.02 7.69
CA THR A 83 12.34 11.24 8.42
C THR A 83 13.36 11.52 9.51
N THR A 84 13.17 12.57 10.30
CA THR A 84 13.97 12.82 11.51
C THR A 84 13.90 11.67 12.52
N MET A 85 12.85 10.84 12.47
CA MET A 85 12.68 9.67 13.34
C MET A 85 13.41 8.41 12.83
N GLY A 86 14.06 8.49 11.66
CA GLY A 86 14.83 7.39 11.06
C GLY A 86 14.23 6.88 9.75
N THR A 87 14.53 5.62 9.42
CA THR A 87 14.04 4.95 8.20
C THR A 87 12.53 4.72 8.30
N VAL A 88 11.77 5.12 7.27
CA VAL A 88 10.30 5.01 7.29
C VAL A 88 9.74 4.40 6.01
N ILE A 89 8.60 3.74 6.13
CA ILE A 89 7.69 3.52 5.01
C ILE A 89 6.58 4.57 5.13
N PRO A 90 6.46 5.52 4.19
CA PRO A 90 5.45 6.57 4.28
C PRO A 90 4.04 6.00 4.33
N GLY A 91 3.18 6.53 5.21
CA GLY A 91 1.80 6.08 5.38
C GLY A 91 0.99 6.18 4.08
N SER A 92 1.27 7.19 3.26
CA SER A 92 0.70 7.34 1.92
C SER A 92 1.06 6.18 0.97
N SER A 93 2.26 5.61 1.09
CA SER A 93 2.70 4.45 0.31
C SER A 93 2.00 3.17 0.75
N VAL A 94 1.85 2.97 2.06
CA VAL A 94 1.11 1.84 2.63
C VAL A 94 -0.36 1.93 2.25
N LYS A 95 -0.99 3.09 2.46
CA LYS A 95 -2.37 3.38 2.06
C LYS A 95 -2.60 3.12 0.58
N GLY A 96 -1.72 3.63 -0.28
CA GLY A 96 -1.81 3.43 -1.73
C GLY A 96 -1.69 1.95 -2.13
N ASN A 97 -0.84 1.19 -1.43
CA ASN A 97 -0.72 -0.25 -1.64
C ASN A 97 -1.99 -1.00 -1.25
N VAL A 98 -2.46 -0.84 0.00
CA VAL A 98 -3.68 -1.49 0.50
C VAL A 98 -4.89 -1.13 -0.37
N ARG A 99 -5.06 0.16 -0.69
CA ARG A 99 -6.11 0.64 -1.61
C ARG A 99 -6.03 -0.06 -2.97
N ALA A 100 -4.87 -0.04 -3.62
CA ALA A 100 -4.73 -0.62 -4.95
C ALA A 100 -5.03 -2.12 -4.96
N ARG A 101 -4.65 -2.84 -3.90
CA ARG A 101 -5.01 -4.25 -3.72
C ARG A 101 -6.52 -4.42 -3.64
N LEU A 102 -7.21 -3.61 -2.83
CA LEU A 102 -8.67 -3.66 -2.75
C LEU A 102 -9.35 -3.31 -4.08
N GLU A 103 -8.87 -2.29 -4.80
CA GLU A 103 -9.37 -1.95 -6.14
C GLU A 103 -9.27 -3.16 -7.10
N LEU A 104 -8.18 -3.93 -7.05
CA LEU A 104 -7.92 -5.09 -7.91
C LEU A 104 -8.53 -6.42 -7.40
N SER A 105 -8.86 -6.48 -6.11
CA SER A 105 -9.56 -7.60 -5.48
C SER A 105 -11.05 -7.55 -5.73
N PHE A 106 -11.66 -6.36 -5.83
CA PHE A 106 -13.00 -6.24 -6.38
C PHE A 106 -12.97 -6.54 -7.87
N HIS A 107 -13.95 -7.27 -8.37
CA HIS A 107 -14.08 -7.59 -9.79
C HIS A 107 -15.53 -7.39 -10.26
N GLY A 108 -15.71 -7.31 -11.57
CA GLY A 108 -17.04 -7.17 -12.15
C GLY A 108 -17.93 -8.37 -11.89
N PHE A 109 -19.08 -8.15 -11.24
CA PHE A 109 -20.11 -9.15 -11.00
C PHE A 109 -21.47 -8.59 -11.41
N ASN A 110 -22.21 -9.32 -12.25
CA ASN A 110 -23.49 -8.86 -12.84
C ASN A 110 -23.43 -7.44 -13.44
N GLY A 111 -22.34 -7.13 -14.15
CA GLY A 111 -22.12 -5.82 -14.78
C GLY A 111 -21.76 -4.68 -13.80
N ASN A 112 -21.67 -4.94 -12.50
CA ASN A 112 -21.39 -3.95 -11.47
C ASN A 112 -20.04 -4.19 -10.77
N VAL A 113 -19.48 -3.15 -10.13
CA VAL A 113 -18.27 -3.24 -9.30
C VAL A 113 -18.24 -2.17 -8.21
N ARG A 114 -17.70 -2.48 -7.03
CA ARG A 114 -17.67 -1.55 -5.87
C ARG A 114 -16.49 -0.60 -5.81
N SER A 115 -15.60 -0.65 -6.80
CA SER A 115 -14.42 0.21 -6.84
C SER A 115 -14.08 0.65 -8.27
N CYS A 116 -13.79 1.94 -8.45
CA CYS A 116 -13.08 2.41 -9.63
C CYS A 116 -11.57 2.13 -9.49
N PHE A 117 -10.81 2.36 -10.56
CA PHE A 117 -9.35 2.46 -10.47
C PHE A 117 -8.94 3.92 -10.32
N LEU A 118 -8.23 4.28 -9.24
CA LEU A 118 -7.76 5.66 -9.08
C LEU A 118 -6.73 6.03 -10.16
N LYS A 119 -5.79 5.11 -10.42
CA LYS A 119 -4.82 5.23 -11.50
C LYS A 119 -5.22 4.32 -12.65
N VAL A 120 -5.87 4.90 -13.65
CA VAL A 120 -6.13 4.20 -14.90
C VAL A 120 -4.82 4.14 -15.69
N SER A 121 -4.15 2.99 -15.69
CA SER A 121 -3.04 2.78 -16.63
C SER A 121 -3.60 2.77 -18.05
N LYS A 122 -3.03 3.58 -18.96
CA LYS A 122 -3.33 3.44 -20.40
C LYS A 122 -3.07 1.98 -20.79
N LYS A 123 -4.02 1.36 -21.52
CA LYS A 123 -3.96 -0.05 -21.91
C LYS A 123 -2.54 -0.47 -22.33
N GLY A 124 -2.01 -1.54 -21.73
CA GLY A 124 -0.73 -2.13 -22.09
C GLY A 124 0.52 -1.61 -21.36
N LYS A 125 0.41 -0.62 -20.45
CA LYS A 125 1.59 -0.06 -19.74
C LYS A 125 1.97 -0.74 -18.41
N GLY A 126 1.20 -1.72 -17.95
CA GLY A 126 1.54 -2.51 -16.76
C GLY A 126 2.57 -3.60 -17.09
N SER A 127 3.48 -3.91 -16.16
CA SER A 127 4.43 -5.02 -16.38
C SER A 127 3.69 -6.35 -16.58
N TRP A 128 4.23 -7.25 -17.40
CA TRP A 128 3.59 -8.55 -17.66
C TRP A 128 3.34 -9.35 -16.37
N ARG A 129 4.23 -9.24 -15.38
CA ARG A 129 4.07 -9.85 -14.05
C ARG A 129 2.90 -9.26 -13.27
N TYR A 130 2.71 -7.94 -13.33
CA TYR A 130 1.54 -7.28 -12.75
C TYR A 130 0.24 -7.83 -13.37
N GLN A 131 0.21 -7.98 -14.69
CA GLN A 131 -0.95 -8.56 -15.39
C GLN A 131 -1.18 -10.03 -15.02
N LYS A 132 -0.12 -10.83 -14.84
CA LYS A 132 -0.23 -12.23 -14.41
C LYS A 132 -0.78 -12.37 -12.99
N VAL A 133 -0.33 -11.52 -12.06
CA VAL A 133 -0.79 -11.54 -10.66
C VAL A 133 -2.28 -11.20 -10.56
N TRP A 134 -2.69 -10.11 -11.18
CA TRP A 134 -4.05 -9.58 -11.02
C TRP A 134 -5.03 -10.06 -12.09
N GLY A 135 -4.55 -10.72 -13.14
CA GLY A 135 -5.36 -11.37 -14.16
C GLY A 135 -6.30 -10.42 -14.90
N LYS A 136 -7.52 -10.91 -15.20
CA LYS A 136 -8.52 -10.22 -16.03
C LYS A 136 -8.95 -8.86 -15.48
N THR A 137 -8.91 -8.68 -14.16
CA THR A 137 -9.36 -7.44 -13.49
C THR A 137 -8.57 -6.21 -13.91
N VAL A 138 -7.28 -6.36 -14.25
CA VAL A 138 -6.44 -5.25 -14.76
C VAL A 138 -7.01 -4.66 -16.06
N PHE A 139 -7.77 -5.45 -16.81
CA PHE A 139 -8.34 -5.06 -18.09
C PHE A 139 -9.80 -4.64 -17.99
N GLU A 140 -10.40 -4.60 -16.81
CA GLU A 140 -11.79 -4.18 -16.66
C GLU A 140 -11.97 -2.71 -17.01
N ASN A 141 -12.97 -2.40 -17.83
CA ASN A 141 -13.36 -1.04 -18.12
C ASN A 141 -14.33 -0.52 -17.05
N ARG A 142 -13.81 0.20 -16.06
CA ARG A 142 -14.58 0.78 -14.95
C ARG A 142 -14.92 2.27 -15.15
N GLY A 143 -14.64 2.81 -16.33
CA GLY A 143 -14.74 4.25 -16.59
C GLY A 143 -13.74 5.07 -15.77
N PRO A 144 -13.99 6.39 -15.62
CA PRO A 144 -13.07 7.28 -14.92
C PRO A 144 -13.05 7.04 -13.40
N PRO A 145 -11.95 7.43 -12.71
CA PRO A 145 -11.90 7.47 -11.26
C PRO A 145 -12.99 8.39 -10.68
N CYS A 146 -13.38 8.16 -9.42
CA CYS A 146 -14.31 9.06 -8.76
C CYS A 146 -13.66 10.42 -8.52
N ASN A 147 -14.37 11.50 -8.84
CA ASN A 147 -13.99 12.86 -8.50
C ASN A 147 -15.14 13.52 -7.72
N TYR A 148 -14.97 13.68 -6.40
CA TYR A 148 -16.03 14.22 -5.55
C TYR A 148 -16.38 15.66 -5.90
N THR A 149 -15.40 16.45 -6.39
CA THR A 149 -15.65 17.84 -6.80
C THR A 149 -16.56 17.97 -8.02
N GLU A 150 -16.69 16.91 -8.82
CA GLU A 150 -17.50 16.92 -10.06
C GLU A 150 -18.87 16.27 -9.84
N THR A 151 -18.91 15.09 -9.21
CA THR A 151 -20.13 14.28 -9.16
C THR A 151 -20.81 14.24 -7.80
N GLY A 152 -20.12 14.58 -6.71
CA GLY A 152 -20.61 14.38 -5.34
C GLY A 152 -20.72 12.91 -4.89
N ASP A 153 -20.87 11.95 -5.82
CA ASP A 153 -20.94 10.53 -5.51
C ASP A 153 -19.59 9.81 -5.69
N VAL A 154 -19.31 8.84 -4.82
CA VAL A 154 -18.07 8.04 -4.86
C VAL A 154 -18.34 6.55 -4.64
N CYS A 155 -17.45 5.69 -5.13
CA CYS A 155 -17.49 4.26 -4.84
C CYS A 155 -17.01 3.94 -3.42
N LEU A 156 -17.32 2.73 -2.92
CA LEU A 156 -16.96 2.25 -1.58
C LEU A 156 -15.48 2.49 -1.25
N VAL A 157 -14.56 2.09 -2.14
CA VAL A 157 -13.12 2.24 -1.90
C VAL A 157 -12.68 3.70 -1.85
N CYS A 158 -13.28 4.57 -2.67
CA CYS A 158 -13.00 6.01 -2.62
C CYS A 158 -13.60 6.68 -1.38
N ASP A 159 -14.73 6.19 -0.88
CA ASP A 159 -15.29 6.64 0.39
C ASP A 159 -14.37 6.28 1.57
N LEU A 160 -13.84 5.06 1.59
CA LEU A 160 -12.94 4.59 2.65
C LEU A 160 -11.56 5.28 2.61
N PHE A 161 -10.93 5.34 1.43
CA PHE A 161 -9.55 5.78 1.26
C PHE A 161 -9.41 7.24 0.76
N GLY A 162 -10.53 7.93 0.52
CA GLY A 162 -10.58 9.27 -0.06
C GLY A 162 -10.40 9.27 -1.57
N THR A 163 -10.65 10.41 -2.20
CA THR A 163 -10.36 10.67 -3.62
C THR A 163 -10.18 12.17 -3.83
N ALA A 164 -10.03 12.64 -5.07
CA ALA A 164 -10.03 14.08 -5.38
C ALA A 164 -11.26 14.77 -4.76
N GLY A 165 -11.01 15.80 -3.94
CA GLY A 165 -12.06 16.52 -3.22
C GLY A 165 -12.64 15.85 -1.96
N LEU A 166 -12.23 14.64 -1.60
CA LEU A 166 -12.84 13.89 -0.49
C LEU A 166 -11.80 13.33 0.50
N LYS A 167 -11.92 13.74 1.77
CA LYS A 167 -11.12 13.22 2.88
C LYS A 167 -11.40 11.72 3.09
N SER A 168 -10.34 10.99 3.41
CA SER A 168 -10.35 9.58 3.79
C SER A 168 -11.01 9.33 5.13
N LEU A 169 -11.67 8.18 5.29
CA LEU A 169 -12.09 7.66 6.59
C LEU A 169 -10.99 6.85 7.28
N ILE A 170 -10.02 6.36 6.49
CA ILE A 170 -8.86 5.61 6.98
C ILE A 170 -7.59 6.43 6.77
N GLU A 171 -6.85 6.65 7.85
CA GLU A 171 -5.58 7.38 7.87
C GLU A 171 -4.46 6.45 8.28
N PHE A 172 -3.30 6.57 7.62
CA PHE A 172 -2.13 5.74 7.87
C PHE A 172 -1.01 6.68 8.34
N SER A 173 -0.45 6.43 9.51
CA SER A 173 0.78 7.07 9.93
C SER A 173 1.94 6.60 9.05
N ASP A 174 3.07 7.30 9.14
CA ASP A 174 4.33 6.71 8.69
C ASP A 174 4.69 5.51 9.57
N PHE A 175 5.31 4.50 8.96
CA PHE A 175 5.74 3.29 9.65
C PHE A 175 7.25 3.38 9.87
N VAL A 176 7.67 3.42 11.14
CA VAL A 176 9.05 3.74 11.53
C VAL A 176 9.82 2.46 11.85
N GLY A 177 10.99 2.31 11.26
CA GLY A 177 11.93 1.22 11.50
C GLY A 177 13.06 1.64 12.43
N LEU A 178 12.81 1.68 13.75
CA LEU A 178 13.76 2.20 14.75
C LEU A 178 15.14 1.51 14.72
N ASN A 179 15.16 0.21 14.42
CA ASN A 179 16.39 -0.61 14.41
C ASN A 179 16.74 -1.14 13.01
N VAL A 180 16.19 -0.55 11.95
CA VAL A 180 16.41 -1.01 10.58
C VAL A 180 17.75 -0.50 10.06
N LYS A 181 18.70 -1.41 9.91
CA LYS A 181 20.00 -1.15 9.27
C LYS A 181 19.88 -1.40 7.77
N LEU A 182 19.96 -0.34 6.99
CA LEU A 182 19.88 -0.42 5.52
C LEU A 182 21.18 -1.00 4.95
N GLU A 183 21.04 -1.87 3.96
CA GLU A 183 22.14 -2.42 3.18
C GLU A 183 22.24 -1.72 1.83
N ALA A 184 23.46 -1.39 1.42
CA ALA A 184 23.76 -0.87 0.09
C ALA A 184 23.82 -2.05 -0.89
N LEU A 185 22.92 -2.09 -1.86
CA LEU A 185 22.84 -3.17 -2.85
C LEU A 185 23.09 -2.64 -4.25
N ASP A 186 24.06 -3.24 -4.92
CA ASP A 186 24.25 -3.13 -6.36
C ASP A 186 23.40 -4.21 -7.05
N LEU A 187 22.41 -3.77 -7.81
CA LEU A 187 21.46 -4.60 -8.53
C LEU A 187 21.81 -4.65 -10.02
N PRO A 188 21.28 -5.64 -10.77
CA PRO A 188 21.52 -5.75 -12.20
C PRO A 188 21.23 -4.45 -12.97
N TYR A 189 21.90 -4.26 -14.11
CA TYR A 189 21.80 -3.06 -14.94
C TYR A 189 22.30 -1.77 -14.27
N GLY A 190 23.24 -1.89 -13.32
CA GLY A 190 23.90 -0.74 -12.68
C GLY A 190 23.01 0.03 -11.69
N MET A 191 21.90 -0.57 -11.27
CA MET A 191 21.01 0.04 -10.28
C MET A 191 21.63 -0.06 -8.88
N LYS A 192 21.68 1.04 -8.13
CA LYS A 192 22.19 1.07 -6.76
C LYS A 192 21.10 1.52 -5.80
N VAL A 193 20.81 0.75 -4.76
CA VAL A 193 19.74 1.09 -3.80
C VAL A 193 20.11 0.78 -2.37
N TYR A 194 19.65 1.59 -1.43
CA TYR A 194 19.61 1.20 -0.02
C TYR A 194 18.33 0.41 0.24
N ALA A 195 18.45 -0.80 0.78
CA ALA A 195 17.33 -1.67 1.06
C ALA A 195 17.34 -2.14 2.51
N ALA A 196 16.15 -2.27 3.09
CA ALA A 196 15.99 -2.93 4.38
C ALA A 196 16.10 -4.44 4.19
N PRO A 197 16.96 -5.14 4.94
CA PRO A 197 17.12 -6.59 4.83
C PRO A 197 15.88 -7.35 5.33
N GLN A 198 15.83 -8.64 5.03
CA GLN A 198 14.80 -9.55 5.53
C GLN A 198 14.69 -9.50 7.06
N GLY A 199 13.47 -9.65 7.58
CA GLY A 199 13.19 -9.54 9.01
C GLY A 199 13.09 -8.09 9.54
N SER A 200 13.43 -7.08 8.73
CA SER A 200 13.24 -5.68 9.12
C SER A 200 11.77 -5.38 9.42
N GLU A 201 11.53 -4.72 10.56
CA GLU A 201 10.19 -4.39 11.05
C GLU A 201 9.99 -2.87 11.10
N PHE A 202 8.83 -2.43 10.62
CA PHE A 202 8.39 -1.04 10.64
C PHE A 202 7.04 -0.94 11.34
N ASN A 203 6.93 -0.06 12.34
CA ASN A 203 5.75 0.06 13.18
C ASN A 203 5.01 1.37 12.89
N GLY A 204 3.69 1.30 12.76
CA GLY A 204 2.84 2.46 12.53
C GLY A 204 1.44 2.25 13.09
N GLU A 205 0.61 3.27 12.95
CA GLU A 205 -0.79 3.29 13.35
C GLU A 205 -1.70 3.52 12.14
N ILE A 206 -2.82 2.81 12.12
CA ILE A 206 -3.90 3.04 11.16
C ILE A 206 -5.13 3.50 11.94
N SER A 207 -5.54 4.74 11.72
CA SER A 207 -6.74 5.32 12.33
C SER A 207 -7.92 5.20 11.38
N PHE A 208 -9.10 4.93 11.93
CA PHE A 208 -10.32 4.77 11.16
C PHE A 208 -11.50 5.44 11.85
N MET A 209 -12.44 5.92 11.03
CA MET A 209 -13.64 6.61 11.48
C MET A 209 -14.84 6.13 10.67
N ASN A 210 -15.98 5.96 11.34
CA ASN A 210 -17.26 5.61 10.71
C ASN A 210 -17.20 4.35 9.84
N LEU A 211 -16.41 3.35 10.24
CA LEU A 211 -16.36 2.07 9.56
C LEU A 211 -17.40 1.12 10.12
N LYS A 212 -18.10 0.41 9.22
CA LYS A 212 -18.84 -0.78 9.61
C LYS A 212 -17.86 -1.92 9.92
N ASP A 213 -18.33 -2.89 10.67
CA ASP A 213 -17.59 -4.11 11.00
C ASP A 213 -16.99 -4.82 9.76
N TYR A 214 -17.78 -5.02 8.71
CA TYR A 214 -17.32 -5.63 7.45
C TYR A 214 -16.39 -4.71 6.63
N GLU A 215 -16.32 -3.42 6.92
CA GLU A 215 -15.36 -2.52 6.25
C GLU A 215 -14.03 -2.49 6.99
N LEU A 216 -14.05 -2.61 8.32
CA LEU A 216 -12.85 -2.86 9.10
C LEU A 216 -12.21 -4.19 8.68
N GLY A 217 -13.01 -5.24 8.50
CA GLY A 217 -12.50 -6.49 7.94
C GLY A 217 -12.04 -6.37 6.48
N LEU A 218 -12.67 -5.54 5.65
CA LEU A 218 -12.18 -5.24 4.30
C LEU A 218 -10.77 -4.61 4.32
N LEU A 219 -10.51 -3.70 5.26
CA LEU A 219 -9.18 -3.14 5.49
C LEU A 219 -8.15 -4.23 5.87
N LEU A 220 -8.53 -5.19 6.74
CA LEU A 220 -7.70 -6.35 7.08
C LEU A 220 -7.38 -7.20 5.82
N LEU A 221 -8.39 -7.50 5.00
CA LEU A 221 -8.20 -8.23 3.74
C LEU A 221 -7.26 -7.49 2.78
N GLY A 222 -7.37 -6.16 2.72
CA GLY A 222 -6.47 -5.29 1.94
C GLY A 222 -5.02 -5.31 2.42
N MET A 223 -4.77 -5.67 3.68
CA MET A 223 -3.45 -5.96 4.26
C MET A 223 -3.04 -7.43 4.12
N GLY A 224 -3.90 -8.29 3.59
CA GLY A 224 -3.66 -9.73 3.44
C GLY A 224 -3.94 -10.55 4.71
N ILE A 225 -4.64 -9.97 5.68
CA ILE A 225 -5.02 -10.61 6.93
C ILE A 225 -6.36 -11.33 6.73
N VAL A 226 -6.36 -12.65 6.91
CA VAL A 226 -7.54 -13.51 6.67
C VAL A 226 -7.82 -14.42 7.87
N ASN A 227 -6.79 -15.09 8.40
CA ASN A 227 -6.94 -16.17 9.39
C ASN A 227 -6.29 -15.85 10.75
N GLY A 228 -6.32 -14.61 11.21
CA GLY A 228 -5.71 -14.20 12.48
C GLY A 228 -5.31 -12.73 12.47
N SER A 229 -4.39 -12.31 13.36
CA SER A 229 -3.86 -10.94 13.39
C SER A 229 -2.66 -10.73 12.45
N THR A 230 -2.06 -11.82 11.95
CA THR A 230 -0.93 -11.78 11.01
C THR A 230 -1.38 -12.17 9.62
N GLY A 231 -1.03 -11.35 8.64
CA GLY A 231 -1.37 -11.55 7.24
C GLY A 231 -0.42 -12.51 6.53
N ARG A 232 -0.89 -13.02 5.39
CA ARG A 232 -0.02 -13.68 4.41
C ARG A 232 1.00 -12.70 3.84
N SER A 233 1.98 -13.23 3.12
CA SER A 233 2.95 -12.41 2.41
C SER A 233 2.28 -11.65 1.25
N VAL A 234 2.59 -10.36 1.12
CA VAL A 234 2.04 -9.45 0.11
C VAL A 234 3.13 -8.57 -0.45
N ILE A 235 2.86 -7.88 -1.55
CA ILE A 235 3.90 -7.12 -2.27
C ILE A 235 3.87 -5.62 -2.01
N LEU A 236 5.00 -5.06 -1.57
CA LEU A 236 5.18 -3.63 -1.22
C LEU A 236 6.51 -3.08 -1.75
N GLY A 237 6.55 -1.76 -2.02
CA GLY A 237 7.78 -1.07 -2.42
C GLY A 237 8.14 -1.17 -3.89
N ARG A 238 9.36 -0.73 -4.23
CA ARG A 238 9.97 -0.82 -5.56
C ARG A 238 10.44 -2.26 -5.80
N PHE A 239 10.51 -2.65 -7.07
CA PHE A 239 10.93 -4.01 -7.49
C PHE A 239 10.06 -5.17 -6.99
N LYS A 240 8.94 -4.89 -6.29
CA LYS A 240 8.04 -5.90 -5.74
C LYS A 240 7.49 -6.94 -6.73
N TYR A 241 7.34 -6.54 -8.00
CA TYR A 241 6.93 -7.43 -9.09
C TYR A 241 8.11 -8.10 -9.80
N ARG A 242 9.36 -7.79 -9.45
CA ARG A 242 10.53 -8.47 -10.02
C ARG A 242 10.67 -9.82 -9.30
N GLY A 243 11.13 -10.82 -10.06
CA GLY A 243 11.54 -12.12 -9.52
C GLY A 243 12.83 -11.97 -8.69
N LEU A 244 13.75 -12.91 -8.83
CA LEU A 244 15.08 -12.77 -8.26
C LEU A 244 15.86 -11.68 -9.01
N MET A 245 16.49 -10.79 -8.25
CA MET A 245 17.47 -9.81 -8.74
C MET A 245 18.78 -10.10 -8.02
N ASP A 246 19.77 -10.64 -8.73
CA ASP A 246 21.04 -11.06 -8.13
C ASP A 246 20.82 -12.01 -6.92
N ASN A 247 20.02 -13.06 -7.16
CA ASN A 247 19.57 -14.05 -6.16
C ASN A 247 18.82 -13.48 -4.94
N LYS A 248 18.40 -12.20 -4.98
CA LYS A 248 17.65 -11.54 -3.90
C LYS A 248 16.20 -11.33 -4.30
N LYS A 249 15.28 -11.64 -3.38
CA LYS A 249 13.85 -11.30 -3.48
C LYS A 249 13.63 -9.87 -2.96
N PHE A 250 12.65 -9.16 -3.52
CA PHE A 250 12.31 -7.79 -3.13
C PHE A 250 10.83 -7.53 -2.84
N GLY A 251 10.52 -6.85 -1.75
CA GLY A 251 9.22 -6.26 -1.51
C GLY A 251 8.14 -7.26 -1.12
N ARG A 252 8.51 -8.39 -0.50
CA ARG A 252 7.57 -9.32 0.12
C ARG A 252 7.48 -8.93 1.59
N VAL A 253 6.27 -8.63 2.06
CA VAL A 253 6.03 -8.15 3.42
C VAL A 253 4.84 -8.85 4.05
N LYS A 254 4.83 -8.96 5.37
CA LYS A 254 3.67 -9.36 6.17
C LYS A 254 3.19 -8.19 7.01
N TYR A 255 1.88 -8.02 7.08
CA TYR A 255 1.24 -7.12 8.02
C TYR A 255 0.87 -7.89 9.29
N LYS A 256 1.12 -7.31 10.45
CA LYS A 256 0.71 -7.86 11.75
C LYS A 256 -0.03 -6.79 12.54
N ILE A 257 -1.24 -7.10 12.97
CA ILE A 257 -1.99 -6.25 13.90
C ILE A 257 -1.53 -6.61 15.31
N ASN A 258 -1.05 -5.61 16.04
CA ASN A 258 -0.60 -5.77 17.41
C ASN A 258 -1.71 -5.40 18.41
N LYS A 259 -2.54 -4.42 18.05
CA LYS A 259 -3.60 -3.88 18.91
C LYS A 259 -4.72 -3.28 18.06
N ILE A 260 -5.96 -3.42 18.51
CA ILE A 260 -7.10 -2.62 18.03
C ILE A 260 -7.68 -1.85 19.22
N SER A 261 -7.86 -0.54 19.07
CA SER A 261 -8.44 0.34 20.09
C SER A 261 -9.66 1.04 19.54
N LEU A 262 -10.77 1.03 20.28
CA LEU A 262 -11.95 1.81 19.94
C LEU A 262 -11.93 3.16 20.68
N SER A 263 -12.31 4.22 19.97
CA SER A 263 -12.54 5.53 20.56
C SER A 263 -13.72 5.48 21.54
N LYS A 264 -13.77 6.41 22.50
CA LYS A 264 -14.92 6.60 23.39
C LYS A 264 -16.21 6.97 22.64
N PHE A 265 -16.07 7.52 21.44
CA PHE A 265 -17.16 7.93 20.56
C PHE A 265 -17.54 6.84 19.53
N SER A 266 -16.90 5.67 19.60
CA SER A 266 -17.21 4.53 18.73
C SER A 266 -18.46 3.82 19.20
N ASP A 267 -19.15 3.14 18.29
CA ASP A 267 -20.03 2.05 18.65
C ASP A 267 -19.23 0.87 19.19
N LYS A 268 -19.89 0.02 19.98
CA LYS A 268 -19.32 -1.25 20.45
C LYS A 268 -19.09 -2.20 19.26
N LEU A 269 -17.98 -2.93 19.28
CA LEU A 269 -17.72 -4.00 18.31
C LEU A 269 -18.06 -5.33 18.95
N THR A 270 -19.12 -6.00 18.48
CA THR A 270 -19.51 -7.33 18.93
C THR A 270 -19.38 -8.32 17.77
N ILE A 271 -18.48 -9.29 17.90
CA ILE A 271 -18.25 -10.31 16.88
C ILE A 271 -18.10 -11.68 17.53
N GLY A 272 -19.03 -12.58 17.23
CA GLY A 272 -19.18 -13.84 17.95
C GLY A 272 -19.39 -13.56 19.45
N ASN A 273 -18.56 -14.18 20.29
CA ASN A 273 -18.60 -14.01 21.75
C ASN A 273 -17.65 -12.92 22.27
N LEU A 274 -16.98 -12.19 21.37
CA LEU A 274 -16.03 -11.15 21.75
C LEU A 274 -16.68 -9.78 21.58
N THR A 275 -16.50 -8.92 22.58
CA THR A 275 -16.96 -7.53 22.55
C THR A 275 -15.80 -6.61 22.91
N ILE A 276 -15.61 -5.57 22.10
CA ILE A 276 -14.76 -4.42 22.41
C ILE A 276 -15.70 -3.26 22.72
N ASN A 277 -15.59 -2.71 23.92
CA ASN A 277 -16.39 -1.57 24.35
C ASN A 277 -15.74 -0.26 23.86
N PRO A 278 -16.53 0.81 23.69
CA PRO A 278 -15.98 2.13 23.39
C PRO A 278 -14.94 2.55 24.42
N GLY A 279 -13.80 3.09 23.97
CA GLY A 279 -12.67 3.47 24.82
C GLY A 279 -11.80 2.32 25.31
N SER A 280 -12.09 1.07 24.93
CA SER A 280 -11.26 -0.09 25.27
C SER A 280 -10.40 -0.56 24.09
N SER A 281 -9.49 -1.49 24.37
CA SER A 281 -8.60 -2.06 23.37
C SER A 281 -8.44 -3.56 23.55
N ILE A 282 -8.00 -4.22 22.48
CA ILE A 282 -7.76 -5.67 22.47
C ILE A 282 -6.40 -6.00 21.86
N GLU A 283 -5.75 -6.99 22.46
CA GLU A 283 -4.41 -7.47 22.13
C GLU A 283 -4.36 -9.00 22.34
N GLY A 284 -3.23 -9.64 21.98
CA GLY A 284 -2.97 -11.05 22.26
C GLY A 284 -3.87 -12.04 21.50
N GLU A 285 -4.25 -13.15 22.13
CA GLU A 285 -5.00 -14.21 21.46
C GLU A 285 -6.40 -13.79 21.04
N LYS A 286 -7.08 -12.96 21.83
CA LYS A 286 -8.43 -12.47 21.48
C LYS A 286 -8.41 -11.63 20.21
N LEU A 287 -7.33 -10.90 19.96
CA LEU A 287 -7.13 -10.13 18.73
C LEU A 287 -7.08 -11.05 17.50
N ASN A 288 -6.44 -12.22 17.59
CA ASN A 288 -6.42 -13.18 16.47
C ASN A 288 -7.84 -13.60 16.07
N THR A 289 -8.67 -13.95 17.05
CA THR A 289 -10.06 -14.35 16.80
C THR A 289 -10.86 -13.21 16.18
N ILE A 290 -10.76 -11.99 16.72
CA ILE A 290 -11.48 -10.83 16.17
C ILE A 290 -11.07 -10.55 14.72
N CYS A 291 -9.77 -10.54 14.41
CA CYS A 291 -9.31 -10.26 13.05
C CYS A 291 -9.79 -11.31 12.04
N LYS A 292 -9.79 -12.60 12.43
CA LYS A 292 -10.32 -13.69 11.61
C LYS A 292 -11.81 -13.51 11.33
N GLU A 293 -12.60 -13.23 12.36
CA GLU A 293 -14.05 -13.08 12.20
C GLU A 293 -14.42 -11.82 11.41
N LEU A 294 -13.73 -10.70 11.61
CA LEU A 294 -13.87 -9.48 10.78
C LEU A 294 -13.60 -9.77 9.29
N ALA A 295 -12.52 -10.48 8.99
CA ALA A 295 -12.16 -10.86 7.63
C ALA A 295 -13.24 -11.76 7.01
N ASN A 296 -13.72 -12.77 7.76
CA ASN A 296 -14.80 -13.67 7.32
C ASN A 296 -16.11 -12.92 7.06
N LEU A 297 -16.48 -12.00 7.95
CA LEU A 297 -17.66 -11.16 7.80
C LEU A 297 -17.60 -10.35 6.49
N SER A 298 -16.42 -9.82 6.17
CA SER A 298 -16.19 -9.06 4.94
C SER A 298 -16.29 -9.92 3.68
N LEU A 299 -15.68 -11.12 3.72
CA LEU A 299 -15.78 -12.10 2.63
C LEU A 299 -17.23 -12.53 2.38
N LYS A 300 -18.01 -12.73 3.45
CA LYS A 300 -19.43 -13.04 3.37
C LYS A 300 -20.24 -11.87 2.81
N HIS A 301 -19.96 -10.65 3.26
CA HIS A 301 -20.67 -9.45 2.81
C HIS A 301 -20.44 -9.15 1.32
N PHE A 302 -19.21 -9.34 0.83
CA PHE A 302 -18.84 -9.09 -0.57
C PHE A 302 -18.72 -10.39 -1.39
N GLN A 303 -19.52 -11.40 -1.05
CA GLN A 303 -19.51 -12.69 -1.73
C GLN A 303 -19.70 -12.49 -3.24
N ASN A 304 -18.90 -13.19 -4.04
CA ASN A 304 -18.85 -13.10 -5.52
C ASN A 304 -18.32 -11.78 -6.09
N GLU A 305 -18.15 -10.72 -5.29
CA GLU A 305 -17.64 -9.42 -5.77
C GLU A 305 -16.16 -9.23 -5.41
N LEU A 306 -15.71 -9.83 -4.30
CA LEU A 306 -14.35 -9.73 -3.79
C LEU A 306 -13.62 -11.07 -3.90
N ARG A 307 -12.40 -11.06 -4.43
CA ARG A 307 -11.51 -12.22 -4.48
C ARG A 307 -10.21 -11.96 -3.72
N ILE A 308 -9.70 -13.00 -3.07
CA ILE A 308 -8.39 -12.96 -2.41
C ILE A 308 -7.34 -13.49 -3.38
N VAL A 309 -6.41 -12.62 -3.79
CA VAL A 309 -5.37 -12.95 -4.79
C VAL A 309 -4.06 -13.26 -4.09
N ASP A 310 -3.51 -14.46 -4.25
CA ASP A 310 -2.17 -14.82 -3.74
C ASP A 310 -1.05 -14.23 -4.60
N GLU A 311 -0.79 -12.93 -4.38
CA GLU A 311 0.18 -12.15 -5.15
C GLU A 311 1.58 -12.77 -5.10
N VAL A 312 2.04 -13.19 -3.92
CA VAL A 312 3.37 -13.75 -3.74
C VAL A 312 3.43 -15.16 -4.32
N GLY A 313 2.47 -16.03 -4.03
CA GLY A 313 2.45 -17.39 -4.58
C GLY A 313 2.31 -17.43 -6.10
N ILE A 314 1.61 -16.46 -6.72
CA ILE A 314 1.58 -16.33 -8.18
C ILE A 314 2.94 -15.86 -8.70
N LEU A 315 3.57 -14.84 -8.09
CA LEU A 315 4.88 -14.34 -8.53
C LEU A 315 6.00 -15.37 -8.40
N GLU A 316 5.95 -16.24 -7.40
CA GLU A 316 6.97 -17.28 -7.20
C GLU A 316 6.88 -18.42 -8.21
N LYS A 317 5.77 -18.52 -8.95
CA LYS A 317 5.58 -19.48 -10.05
C LYS A 317 5.99 -18.92 -11.42
N LEU A 318 6.40 -17.64 -11.50
CA LEU A 318 6.77 -16.93 -12.74
C LEU A 318 8.28 -16.81 -12.92
#